data_AF-A0A920DN00-F1
#
_entry.id   AF-A0A920DN00-F1
#
_cell.length_a   1.000
_cell.length_b   1.000
_cell.length_c   1.000
_cell.angle_alpha   90.00
_cell.angle_beta   90.00
_cell.angle_gamma   90.00
#
_symmetry.space_group_name_H-M   'P 1'
#
loop_
_entity.id
_entity.type
_entity.pdbx_description
1 polymer ?
#
loop_
_entity_poly.entity_id
_entity_poly.type
_entity_poly.pdbx_seq_one_letter_code
_entity_poly.pdbx_strand_id
1 'polypeptide(L)'
;MAKKQLKTKFKTLLDTEIELTDENLVFSLDDEVISLAGTMGGASTACSAKTTKVLVECAYFQPEEILGKARKYNLSSEAAYKFERGADYLCQEDVLRRFLYIVSEHTEIKSVAFYSEQNKTTLVEVPFDADKLNAVIGIDITEKEQLGYLSALGFVAVKTCLYQPIDQMWISSMILPRKSPE
;
A
#
# COMPACT_ATOMS: atom_id res chain seq x y z
N MET A 1 -8.00 -4.00 -13.53
CA MET A 1 -8.49 -4.10 -12.14
C MET A 1 -9.86 -3.47 -12.07
N ALA A 2 -10.82 -4.08 -11.37
CA ALA A 2 -12.15 -3.48 -11.19
C ALA A 2 -12.77 -3.94 -9.87
N LYS A 3 -13.60 -3.07 -9.29
CA LYS A 3 -14.53 -3.47 -8.22
C LYS A 3 -15.69 -4.19 -8.89
N LYS A 4 -15.93 -5.45 -8.52
CA LYS A 4 -17.00 -6.27 -9.08
C LYS A 4 -17.86 -6.82 -7.95
N GLN A 5 -19.18 -6.76 -8.12
CA GLN A 5 -20.10 -7.54 -7.30
C GLN A 5 -20.07 -8.99 -7.78
N LEU A 6 -19.70 -9.90 -6.87
CA LEU A 6 -19.41 -11.28 -7.23
C LEU A 6 -20.25 -12.25 -6.40
N LYS A 7 -20.57 -13.38 -7.03
CA LYS A 7 -20.99 -14.61 -6.38
C LYS A 7 -20.36 -15.78 -7.14
N THR A 8 -19.05 -15.91 -6.97
CA THR A 8 -18.25 -16.90 -7.72
C THR A 8 -17.26 -17.61 -6.81
N LYS A 9 -16.93 -18.84 -7.17
CA LYS A 9 -15.87 -19.61 -6.52
C LYS A 9 -14.52 -19.13 -7.00
N PHE A 10 -13.59 -19.01 -6.07
CA PHE A 10 -12.22 -18.60 -6.36
C PHE A 10 -11.25 -19.53 -5.64
N LYS A 11 -10.42 -20.22 -6.43
CA LYS A 11 -9.37 -21.09 -5.92
C LYS A 11 -8.09 -20.29 -5.73
N THR A 12 -7.67 -20.15 -4.49
CA THR A 12 -6.46 -19.41 -4.09
C THR A 12 -5.18 -20.19 -4.40
N LEU A 13 -4.04 -19.50 -4.44
CA LEU A 13 -2.72 -20.12 -4.62
C LEU A 13 -2.32 -21.09 -3.48
N LEU A 14 -3.03 -21.05 -2.35
CA LEU A 14 -2.86 -21.96 -1.21
C LEU A 14 -3.79 -23.18 -1.30
N ASP A 15 -4.30 -23.49 -2.50
CA ASP A 15 -5.24 -24.59 -2.77
C ASP A 15 -6.57 -24.55 -1.98
N THR A 16 -6.86 -23.42 -1.32
CA THR A 16 -8.13 -23.19 -0.63
C THR A 16 -9.14 -22.57 -1.59
N GLU A 17 -10.36 -23.12 -1.64
CA GLU A 17 -11.49 -22.54 -2.39
C GLU A 17 -12.34 -21.66 -1.47
N ILE A 18 -12.60 -20.43 -1.91
CA ILE A 18 -13.48 -19.49 -1.23
C ILE A 18 -14.59 -19.02 -2.16
N GLU A 19 -15.74 -18.63 -1.59
CA GLU A 19 -16.81 -17.98 -2.34
C GLU A 19 -16.68 -16.47 -2.18
N LEU A 20 -16.33 -15.77 -3.27
CA LEU A 20 -16.29 -14.32 -3.29
C LEU A 20 -17.71 -13.78 -3.33
N THR A 21 -18.05 -12.93 -2.36
CA THR A 21 -19.37 -12.36 -2.14
C THR A 21 -19.30 -10.84 -2.04
N ASP A 22 -20.38 -10.15 -2.42
CA ASP A 22 -20.47 -8.69 -2.45
C ASP A 22 -19.44 -8.06 -3.40
N GLU A 23 -19.20 -6.75 -3.23
CA GLU A 23 -18.20 -6.03 -3.99
C GLU A 23 -16.78 -6.32 -3.50
N ASN A 24 -15.92 -6.76 -4.41
CA ASN A 24 -14.50 -6.96 -4.15
C ASN A 24 -13.66 -6.36 -5.28
N LEU A 25 -12.50 -5.85 -4.90
CA LEU A 25 -11.48 -5.44 -5.86
C LEU A 25 -10.75 -6.69 -6.37
N VAL A 26 -10.80 -6.93 -7.67
CA VAL A 26 -10.23 -8.13 -8.30
C VAL A 26 -9.44 -7.82 -9.56
N PHE A 27 -8.50 -8.71 -9.86
CA PHE A 27 -7.94 -8.85 -11.19
C PHE A 27 -8.66 -10.00 -11.90
N SER A 28 -9.06 -9.76 -13.14
CA SER A 28 -9.71 -10.75 -13.98
C SER A 28 -9.05 -10.83 -15.35
N LEU A 29 -9.01 -12.03 -15.90
CA LEU A 29 -8.58 -12.33 -17.26
C LEU A 29 -9.70 -13.09 -17.94
N ASP A 30 -10.17 -12.64 -19.10
CA ASP A 30 -11.28 -13.27 -19.84
C ASP A 30 -12.51 -13.52 -18.95
N ASP A 31 -12.88 -12.52 -18.16
CA ASP A 31 -13.96 -12.52 -17.14
C ASP A 31 -13.80 -13.48 -15.96
N GLU A 32 -12.75 -14.29 -15.92
CA GLU A 32 -12.40 -15.14 -14.79
C GLU A 32 -11.56 -14.39 -13.75
N VAL A 33 -11.87 -14.58 -12.46
CA VAL A 33 -11.11 -13.95 -11.37
C VAL A 33 -9.80 -14.69 -11.16
N ILE A 34 -8.68 -13.99 -11.33
CA ILE A 34 -7.32 -14.54 -11.18
C ILE A 34 -6.65 -14.10 -9.88
N SER A 35 -7.13 -13.03 -9.24
CA SER A 35 -6.57 -12.55 -7.97
C SER A 35 -7.60 -11.70 -7.21
N LEU A 36 -7.67 -11.92 -5.90
CA LEU A 36 -8.29 -10.99 -4.97
C LEU A 36 -7.26 -9.91 -4.64
N ALA A 37 -7.46 -8.72 -5.21
CA ALA A 37 -6.45 -7.65 -5.23
C ALA A 37 -5.99 -7.28 -3.81
N GLY A 38 -4.68 -7.06 -3.66
CA GLY A 38 -4.06 -6.74 -2.36
C GLY A 38 -4.23 -7.81 -1.28
N THR A 39 -4.75 -8.99 -1.60
CA THR A 39 -5.07 -10.03 -0.61
C THR A 39 -4.48 -11.38 -0.98
N MET A 40 -4.92 -12.01 -2.07
CA MET A 40 -4.54 -13.37 -2.40
C MET A 40 -4.63 -13.65 -3.90
N GLY A 41 -3.54 -14.14 -4.48
CA GLY A 41 -3.53 -14.61 -5.87
C GLY A 41 -4.26 -15.94 -6.06
N GLY A 42 -4.70 -16.20 -7.28
CA GLY A 42 -5.39 -17.42 -7.67
C GLY A 42 -4.43 -18.54 -8.05
N ALA A 43 -4.89 -19.78 -7.92
CA ALA A 43 -4.12 -20.96 -8.32
C ALA A 43 -3.83 -21.00 -9.83
N SER A 44 -4.75 -20.48 -10.65
CA SER A 44 -4.65 -20.50 -12.12
C SER A 44 -3.47 -19.70 -12.67
N THR A 45 -3.03 -18.66 -11.94
CA THR A 45 -1.93 -17.77 -12.34
C THR A 45 -0.73 -17.85 -11.39
N ALA A 46 -0.71 -18.84 -10.49
CA ALA A 46 0.40 -19.03 -9.57
C ALA A 46 1.68 -19.47 -10.31
N CYS A 47 2.83 -18.95 -9.86
CA CYS A 47 4.10 -19.41 -10.38
C CYS A 47 4.37 -20.87 -9.97
N SER A 48 4.91 -21.64 -10.90
CA SER A 48 5.36 -23.02 -10.71
C SER A 48 6.82 -23.19 -11.10
N ALA A 49 7.43 -24.34 -10.80
CA ALA A 49 8.80 -24.67 -11.19
C ALA A 49 9.07 -24.62 -12.72
N LYS A 50 8.02 -24.63 -13.55
CA LYS A 50 8.11 -24.52 -15.01
C LYS A 50 7.97 -23.09 -15.53
N THR A 51 7.75 -22.12 -14.65
CA THR A 51 7.48 -20.72 -15.03
C THR A 51 8.75 -20.04 -15.49
N THR A 52 8.73 -19.47 -16.69
CA THR A 52 9.89 -18.80 -17.31
C THR A 52 9.60 -17.34 -17.66
N LYS A 53 8.34 -16.92 -17.60
CA LYS A 53 7.87 -15.56 -17.84
C LYS A 53 6.90 -15.19 -16.74
N VAL A 54 7.10 -14.01 -16.16
CA VAL A 54 6.29 -13.52 -15.05
C VAL A 54 5.85 -12.10 -15.32
N LEU A 55 4.66 -11.76 -14.84
CA LEU A 55 4.21 -10.39 -14.68
C LEU A 55 4.34 -10.07 -13.19
N VAL A 56 5.08 -9.01 -12.85
CA VAL A 56 5.27 -8.59 -11.46
C VAL A 56 4.30 -7.45 -11.19
N GLU A 57 3.40 -7.67 -10.24
CA GLU A 57 2.48 -6.65 -9.76
C GLU A 57 3.09 -5.90 -8.58
N CYS A 58 3.19 -4.57 -8.68
CA CYS A 58 3.49 -3.70 -7.56
C CYS A 58 2.52 -2.52 -7.62
N ALA A 59 1.52 -2.55 -6.74
CA ALA A 59 0.39 -1.63 -6.78
C ALA A 59 0.12 -1.03 -5.39
N TYR A 60 -0.54 0.11 -5.39
CA TYR A 60 -1.18 0.67 -4.21
C TYR A 60 -2.68 0.41 -4.28
N PHE A 61 -3.24 -0.02 -3.15
CA PHE A 61 -4.68 -0.17 -2.97
C PHE A 61 -5.14 0.80 -1.89
N GLN A 62 -6.32 1.38 -2.08
CA GLN A 62 -6.97 2.15 -1.00
C GLN A 62 -7.23 1.21 0.18
N PRO A 63 -6.80 1.54 1.41
CA PRO A 63 -6.95 0.66 2.56
C PRO A 63 -8.39 0.20 2.80
N GLU A 64 -9.35 1.08 2.54
CA GLU A 64 -10.79 0.83 2.69
C GLU A 64 -11.30 -0.31 1.79
N GLU A 65 -10.68 -0.51 0.62
CA GLU A 65 -11.04 -1.57 -0.32
C GLU A 65 -10.51 -2.95 0.13
N ILE A 66 -9.44 -2.97 0.92
CA ILE A 66 -8.78 -4.19 1.40
C ILE A 66 -9.20 -4.57 2.81
N LEU A 67 -9.60 -3.58 3.62
CA LEU A 67 -9.90 -3.73 5.04
C LEU A 67 -10.88 -4.88 5.30
N GLY A 68 -10.45 -5.81 6.16
CA GLY A 68 -11.29 -6.93 6.60
C GLY A 68 -11.54 -8.02 5.54
N LYS A 69 -11.07 -7.88 4.29
CA LYS A 69 -11.27 -8.90 3.23
C LYS A 69 -10.60 -10.22 3.56
N ALA A 70 -9.37 -10.19 4.06
CA ALA A 70 -8.67 -11.40 4.50
C ALA A 70 -9.44 -12.13 5.62
N ARG A 71 -9.96 -11.38 6.61
CA ARG A 71 -10.77 -11.97 7.69
C ARG A 71 -12.10 -12.53 7.18
N LYS A 72 -12.80 -11.79 6.30
CA LYS A 72 -14.07 -12.21 5.70
C LYS A 72 -13.98 -13.58 5.04
N TYR A 73 -12.88 -13.83 4.31
CA TYR A 73 -12.66 -15.07 3.58
C TYR A 73 -11.75 -16.06 4.30
N ASN A 74 -11.45 -15.83 5.58
CA ASN A 74 -10.56 -16.67 6.39
C ASN A 74 -9.19 -16.93 5.73
N LEU A 75 -8.60 -15.88 5.15
CA LEU A 75 -7.29 -15.90 4.51
C LEU A 75 -6.24 -15.29 5.45
N SER A 76 -5.05 -15.88 5.45
CA SER A 76 -3.85 -15.29 6.06
C SER A 76 -2.96 -14.72 4.96
N SER A 77 -2.74 -13.40 4.97
CA SER A 77 -1.94 -12.70 3.95
C SER A 77 -1.22 -11.49 4.52
N GLU A 78 0.11 -11.50 4.41
CA GLU A 78 0.97 -10.36 4.70
C GLU A 78 0.63 -9.15 3.83
N ALA A 79 0.22 -9.38 2.58
CA ALA A 79 -0.19 -8.30 1.68
C ALA A 79 -1.43 -7.60 2.22
N ALA A 80 -2.47 -8.37 2.59
CA ALA A 80 -3.69 -7.79 3.13
C ALA A 80 -3.44 -7.02 4.42
N TYR A 81 -2.60 -7.59 5.31
CA TYR A 81 -2.20 -6.94 6.56
C TYR A 81 -1.53 -5.57 6.34
N LYS A 82 -0.65 -5.46 5.34
CA LYS A 82 0.02 -4.21 5.00
C LYS A 82 -0.93 -3.23 4.30
N PHE A 83 -1.68 -3.69 3.30
CA PHE A 83 -2.55 -2.82 2.53
C PHE A 83 -3.74 -2.28 3.33
N GLU A 84 -4.29 -3.02 4.29
CA GLU A 84 -5.35 -2.50 5.18
C GLU A 84 -4.89 -1.38 6.12
N ARG A 85 -3.56 -1.19 6.28
CA ARG A 85 -2.95 -0.12 7.10
C ARG A 85 -2.37 1.03 6.26
N GLY A 86 -2.42 0.91 4.93
CA GLY A 86 -1.77 1.83 4.03
C GLY A 86 -0.34 1.42 3.72
N ALA A 87 -0.09 1.19 2.44
CA ALA A 87 1.25 1.14 1.88
C ALA A 87 1.61 2.51 1.30
N ASP A 88 2.91 2.80 1.23
CA ASP A 88 3.41 3.97 0.52
C ASP A 88 3.07 3.87 -0.98
N TYR A 89 2.38 4.87 -1.53
CA TYR A 89 1.94 4.91 -2.93
C TYR A 89 2.95 5.55 -3.88
N LEU A 90 4.14 5.89 -3.39
CA LEU A 90 5.20 6.51 -4.19
C LEU A 90 6.43 5.59 -4.35
N CYS A 91 6.50 4.48 -3.61
CA CYS A 91 7.66 3.61 -3.58
C CYS A 91 7.64 2.46 -4.62
N GLN A 92 6.57 2.30 -5.40
CA GLN A 92 6.34 1.13 -6.27
C GLN A 92 7.48 0.92 -7.27
N GLU A 93 7.94 1.99 -7.92
CA GLU A 93 8.99 1.88 -8.92
C GLU A 93 10.33 1.48 -8.28
N ASP A 94 10.70 2.08 -7.16
CA ASP A 94 11.93 1.74 -6.43
C ASP A 94 11.89 0.31 -5.89
N VAL A 95 10.74 -0.12 -5.37
CA VAL A 95 10.52 -1.50 -4.91
C VAL A 95 10.66 -2.49 -6.07
N LEU A 96 10.09 -2.18 -7.24
CA LEU A 96 10.25 -3.03 -8.44
C LEU A 96 11.70 -3.10 -8.91
N ARG A 97 12.42 -1.97 -8.93
CA ARG A 97 13.84 -1.93 -9.28
C ARG A 97 14.68 -2.74 -8.30
N ARG A 98 14.40 -2.64 -6.99
CA ARG A 98 15.05 -3.45 -5.95
C ARG A 98 14.75 -4.94 -6.10
N PHE A 99 13.50 -5.29 -6.40
CA PHE A 99 13.09 -6.66 -6.67
C PHE A 99 13.88 -7.25 -7.86
N LEU A 100 13.94 -6.53 -8.98
CA LEU A 100 14.68 -6.97 -10.16
C LEU A 100 16.17 -7.13 -9.89
N TYR A 101 16.76 -6.21 -9.11
CA TYR A 101 18.14 -6.33 -8.68
C TYR A 101 18.38 -7.66 -7.94
N ILE A 102 17.57 -7.96 -6.92
CA ILE A 102 17.68 -9.21 -6.15
C ILE A 102 17.49 -10.43 -7.05
N VAL A 103 16.48 -10.42 -7.93
CA VAL A 103 16.24 -11.53 -8.87
C VAL A 103 17.44 -11.74 -9.80
N SER A 104 18.08 -10.67 -10.26
CA SER A 104 19.26 -10.75 -11.12
C SER A 104 20.49 -11.38 -10.45
N GLU A 105 20.55 -11.36 -9.11
CA GLU A 105 21.59 -12.07 -8.36
C GLU A 105 21.38 -13.59 -8.34
N HIS A 106 20.17 -14.07 -8.64
CA HIS A 106 19.80 -15.48 -8.60
C HIS A 106 19.55 -16.11 -9.97
N THR A 107 19.24 -15.31 -10.99
CA THR A 107 18.93 -15.81 -12.33
C THR A 107 19.18 -14.75 -13.41
N GLU A 108 19.41 -15.20 -14.64
CA GLU A 108 19.58 -14.32 -15.79
C GLU A 108 18.22 -13.78 -16.26
N ILE A 109 18.06 -12.46 -16.25
CA ILE A 109 16.87 -11.79 -16.76
C ILE A 109 17.08 -11.42 -18.23
N LYS A 110 16.39 -12.12 -19.14
CA LYS A 110 16.53 -11.91 -20.60
C LYS A 110 15.94 -10.61 -21.12
N SER A 111 14.84 -10.16 -20.54
CA SER A 111 14.14 -8.95 -20.97
C SER A 111 13.24 -8.44 -19.86
N VAL A 112 13.17 -7.12 -19.71
CA VAL A 112 12.26 -6.44 -18.77
C VAL A 112 11.56 -5.31 -19.51
N ALA A 113 10.28 -5.15 -19.24
CA ALA A 113 9.51 -3.98 -19.61
C ALA A 113 8.81 -3.45 -18.35
N PHE A 114 8.78 -2.13 -18.21
CA PHE A 114 8.05 -1.46 -17.14
C PHE A 114 6.81 -0.79 -17.72
N TYR A 115 5.72 -0.91 -16.98
CA TYR A 115 4.52 -0.13 -17.18
C TYR A 115 4.14 0.47 -15.83
N SER A 116 3.92 1.78 -15.79
CA SER A 116 3.57 2.50 -14.58
C SER A 116 2.44 3.47 -14.88
N GLU A 117 1.49 3.56 -13.96
CA GLU A 117 0.40 4.52 -13.99
C GLU A 117 0.25 5.12 -12.59
N GLN A 118 0.70 6.37 -12.42
CA GLN A 118 0.69 7.09 -11.15
C GLN A 118 -0.41 8.15 -11.15
N ASN A 119 -1.55 7.83 -10.56
CA ASN A 119 -2.69 8.76 -10.49
C ASN A 119 -2.74 9.58 -9.17
N LYS A 120 -1.98 9.15 -8.15
CA LYS A 120 -1.93 9.83 -6.84
C LYS A 120 -0.53 10.40 -6.59
N THR A 121 -0.43 11.72 -6.56
CA THR A 121 0.82 12.47 -6.31
C THR A 121 0.68 13.53 -5.23
N THR A 122 -0.53 13.72 -4.69
CA THR A 122 -0.82 14.76 -3.71
C THR A 122 -0.12 14.45 -2.39
N LEU A 123 0.64 15.43 -1.89
CA LEU A 123 1.17 15.42 -0.53
C LEU A 123 0.11 15.98 0.42
N VAL A 124 0.05 15.43 1.63
CA VAL A 124 -0.84 15.98 2.66
C VAL A 124 -0.11 17.10 3.39
N GLU A 125 -0.72 18.27 3.41
CA GLU A 125 -0.26 19.42 4.18
C GLU A 125 -0.92 19.41 5.57
N VAL A 126 -0.11 19.59 6.61
CA VAL A 126 -0.55 19.68 8.00
C VAL A 126 -0.16 21.07 8.54
N PRO A 127 -1.13 21.89 8.99
CA PRO A 127 -0.82 23.16 9.62
C PRO A 127 0.06 22.96 10.87
N PHE A 128 1.08 23.78 11.00
CA PHE A 128 2.00 23.76 12.13
C PHE A 128 1.98 25.10 12.87
N ASP A 129 1.87 24.99 14.19
CA ASP A 129 1.87 26.10 15.12
C ASP A 129 2.55 25.61 16.41
N ALA A 130 3.69 26.22 16.73
CA ALA A 130 4.54 25.79 17.83
C ALA A 130 3.89 26.00 19.20
N ASP A 131 3.17 27.12 19.36
CA ASP A 131 2.48 27.47 20.60
C ASP A 131 1.31 26.53 20.86
N LYS A 132 0.54 26.24 19.81
CA LYS A 132 -0.55 25.27 19.87
C LYS A 132 -0.04 23.86 20.19
N LEU A 133 1.10 23.46 19.62
CA LEU A 133 1.70 22.16 19.93
C LEU A 133 2.07 22.07 21.41
N ASN A 134 2.78 23.08 21.95
CA ASN A 134 3.13 23.18 23.36
C ASN A 134 1.89 23.18 24.26
N ALA A 135 0.83 23.90 23.88
CA ALA A 135 -0.43 23.93 24.62
C ALA A 135 -1.12 22.55 24.68
N VAL A 136 -0.99 21.72 23.64
CA VAL A 136 -1.60 20.38 23.60
C VAL A 136 -0.77 19.35 24.38
N ILE A 137 0.55 19.36 24.23
CA ILE A 137 1.44 18.39 24.90
C ILE A 137 1.72 18.76 26.36
N GLY A 138 1.54 20.03 26.73
CA GLY A 138 1.76 20.55 28.09
C GLY A 138 3.25 20.69 28.46
N ILE A 139 4.12 20.92 27.48
CA ILE A 139 5.57 21.03 27.64
C ILE A 139 6.01 22.31 26.93
N ASP A 140 7.06 22.95 27.42
CA ASP A 140 7.68 24.11 26.78
C ASP A 140 8.95 23.67 26.02
N ILE A 141 8.77 23.38 24.73
CA ILE A 141 9.85 23.02 23.80
C ILE A 141 9.99 24.14 22.79
N THR A 142 11.22 24.56 22.48
CA THR A 142 11.42 25.63 21.49
C THR A 142 10.98 25.19 20.10
N GLU A 143 10.47 26.11 19.27
CA GLU A 143 10.07 25.80 17.89
C GLU A 143 11.19 25.10 17.10
N LYS A 144 12.45 25.51 17.32
CA LYS A 144 13.62 24.89 16.70
C LYS A 144 13.76 23.40 17.05
N GLU A 145 13.54 23.04 18.30
CA GLU A 145 13.59 21.65 18.75
C GLU A 145 12.40 20.86 18.22
N GLN A 146 11.20 21.42 18.23
CA GLN A 146 10.00 20.81 17.65
C GLN A 146 10.23 20.47 16.16
N LEU A 147 10.69 21.45 15.37
CA LEU A 147 11.02 21.27 13.96
C LEU A 147 12.17 20.26 13.77
N GLY A 148 13.14 20.22 14.67
CA GLY A 148 14.21 19.22 14.67
C GLY A 148 13.67 17.80 14.83
N TYR A 149 12.76 17.56 15.78
CA TYR A 149 12.13 16.26 15.98
C TYR A 149 11.25 15.85 14.79
N LEU A 150 10.45 16.78 14.27
CA LEU A 150 9.60 16.55 13.11
C LEU A 150 10.43 16.24 11.86
N SER A 151 11.55 16.95 11.66
CA SER A 151 12.47 16.69 10.56
C SER A 151 13.14 15.33 10.68
N ALA A 152 13.49 14.89 11.89
CA ALA A 152 14.04 13.55 12.13
C ALA A 152 13.02 12.44 11.84
N LEU A 153 11.72 12.73 11.98
CA LEU A 153 10.63 11.86 11.54
C LEU A 153 10.34 11.99 10.03
N GLY A 154 11.09 12.81 9.30
CA GLY A 154 10.95 12.99 7.86
C GLY A 154 9.94 14.04 7.44
N PHE A 155 9.33 14.83 8.34
CA PHE A 155 8.52 15.98 7.93
C PHE A 155 9.39 17.12 7.43
N VAL A 156 8.89 17.89 6.46
CA VAL A 156 9.54 19.11 5.98
C VAL A 156 8.63 20.29 6.23
N ALA A 157 9.18 21.34 6.83
CA ALA A 157 8.46 22.58 7.09
C ALA A 157 8.62 23.56 5.92
N VAL A 158 7.50 24.01 5.37
CA VAL A 158 7.44 25.16 4.45
C VAL A 158 6.42 26.15 4.99
N LYS A 159 6.90 27.33 5.37
CA LYS A 159 6.10 28.38 6.02
C LYS A 159 5.45 27.84 7.31
N THR A 160 4.12 27.91 7.42
CA THR A 160 3.31 27.45 8.55
C THR A 160 2.71 26.06 8.33
N CYS A 161 3.24 25.30 7.36
CA CYS A 161 2.78 23.95 7.04
C CYS A 161 3.93 22.95 7.10
N LEU A 162 3.62 21.75 7.54
CA LEU A 162 4.46 20.57 7.41
C LEU A 162 3.90 19.73 6.26
N TYR A 163 4.78 19.15 5.46
CA TYR A 163 4.46 18.10 4.53
C TYR A 163 5.38 16.92 4.78
N GLN A 164 4.88 15.72 4.49
CA GLN A 164 5.72 14.55 4.40
C GLN A 164 6.25 14.46 2.96
N PRO A 165 7.57 14.54 2.73
CA PRO A 165 8.15 14.40 1.42
C PRO A 165 7.97 12.97 0.90
N ILE A 166 7.95 12.89 -0.43
CA ILE A 166 7.60 11.74 -1.26
C ILE A 166 8.51 10.52 -1.00
N ASP A 167 9.69 10.74 -0.43
CA ASP A 167 10.77 9.75 -0.23
C ASP A 167 10.77 9.08 1.16
N GLN A 168 9.84 9.43 2.07
CA GLN A 168 9.84 8.97 3.47
C GLN A 168 8.42 8.67 4.02
N MET A 169 7.50 8.12 3.21
CA MET A 169 6.07 8.00 3.54
C MET A 169 5.64 6.81 4.44
N TRP A 170 6.56 6.17 5.16
CA TRP A 170 6.26 5.04 6.08
C TRP A 170 5.43 5.45 7.32
N ILE A 171 5.06 6.73 7.46
CA ILE A 171 4.38 7.33 8.62
C ILE A 171 2.97 7.81 8.25
N SER A 172 2.20 7.01 7.53
CA SER A 172 0.84 7.41 7.09
C SER A 172 -0.14 7.59 8.27
N SER A 173 0.10 6.95 9.43
CA SER A 173 -0.81 7.01 10.58
C SER A 173 -0.78 8.34 11.37
N MET A 174 0.19 9.24 11.13
CA MET A 174 0.34 10.48 11.90
C MET A 174 -0.41 11.69 11.33
N ILE A 175 -0.94 11.59 10.12
CA ILE A 175 -1.47 12.73 9.36
C ILE A 175 -3.01 12.83 9.41
N LEU A 176 -3.70 11.74 9.76
CA LEU A 176 -5.15 11.78 9.86
C LEU A 176 -5.57 12.51 11.15
N PRO A 177 -6.32 13.63 11.06
CA PRO A 177 -6.91 14.22 12.25
C PRO A 177 -7.79 13.17 12.92
N ARG A 178 -7.63 13.01 14.25
CA ARG A 178 -8.60 12.24 15.03
C ARG A 178 -9.97 12.89 14.80
N LYS A 179 -10.91 12.16 14.20
CA LYS A 179 -12.32 12.59 14.21
C LYS A 179 -12.68 12.85 15.67
N SER A 180 -13.17 14.06 15.94
CA SER A 180 -13.80 14.38 17.21
C SER A 180 -14.88 13.34 17.48
N PRO A 181 -14.99 12.80 18.71
CA PRO A 181 -16.15 12.01 19.08
C PRO A 181 -17.39 12.90 18.94
N GLU A 182 -18.41 12.41 18.22
CA GLU A 182 -19.78 12.92 18.34
C GLU A 182 -20.37 12.52 19.70
#